data_AF-A0A165MFR5-F1
#
_entry.id   AF-A0A165MFR5-F1
#
_cell.length_a   1.000
_cell.length_b   1.000
_cell.length_c   1.000
_cell.angle_alpha   90.00
_cell.angle_beta   90.00
_cell.angle_gamma   90.00
#
_symmetry.space_group_name_H-M   'P 1'
#
loop_
_entity.id
_entity.type
_entity.pdbx_description
1 polymer ?
#
loop_
_entity_poly.entity_id
_entity_poly.type
_entity_poly.pdbx_seq_one_letter_code
_entity_poly.pdbx_strand_id
1 'polypeptide(L)'
;MSHSTPPCRYEADVPLHSRAYYGIGGRARFIAFPSSPAECADLVRWNRTEGLPLAVLGSGSNTLFSDDDFQGTVLSLEAMQRISRTAPLELFVEAGAENTAVALELLRQGISGGEWLYRLPGRIGGTVRMNARCFGGEISAVTAGVFVLSLDGTLFMLQPEEVFHGYKDTSLMHRPGIVLGVLLRFGGFGTQEEIEARMNGHLDERLQKHHFDHPSCGSVFRNNYDAGRPCGRIFEELGFKGAREGGAVVSLHHANFIFNEIEASAADVLRLAGRMRAAAFEHEGIQLQLELECIGRFPLKLLDRCGVSSVVDRDDPDYGWAGILDGPGTPEAGGIPSNFFPRVLLRGPMTGYSGREMEFPSGVEVRLEQLMPLSLAAIECDRPFIRWSTSSPLPAGFMVPPEHGPDADGFMDRLWEYGASELFIGGGNGPYLEFEAGPSGLWLAIRFEGLRRRAAGHLRPSGKLWRNGVVVEFEEGRFGMTFTYGVLGPFIEPEKGGGGVLPLQCCACGAEGSLGLLPWWNEAPEPPDFHRPERFFRVILD
;
A
#
# COMPACT_ATOMS: atom_id res chain seq x y z
N MET A 1 15.72 -23.12 17.25
CA MET A 1 15.19 -21.86 17.83
C MET A 1 13.69 -21.92 17.63
N SER A 2 12.87 -21.59 18.64
CA SER A 2 11.43 -21.44 18.41
C SER A 2 11.24 -20.32 17.40
N HIS A 3 10.93 -20.64 16.15
CA HIS A 3 10.67 -19.62 15.14
C HIS A 3 9.47 -18.79 15.60
N SER A 4 9.64 -17.47 15.63
CA SER A 4 8.51 -16.59 15.91
C SER A 4 7.52 -16.66 14.74
N THR A 5 6.26 -16.28 14.99
CA THR A 5 5.18 -16.31 13.99
C THR A 5 4.84 -14.91 13.52
N PRO A 6 4.22 -14.74 12.32
CA PRO A 6 3.82 -13.42 11.84
C PRO A 6 3.00 -12.63 12.88
N PRO A 7 3.20 -11.30 13.02
CA PRO A 7 2.57 -10.47 14.05
C PRO A 7 1.13 -10.01 13.69
N CYS A 8 0.46 -10.72 12.79
CA CYS A 8 -0.92 -10.46 12.37
C CYS A 8 -1.63 -11.79 12.06
N ARG A 9 -2.86 -11.76 11.55
CA ARG A 9 -3.55 -12.99 11.12
C ARG A 9 -2.75 -13.69 10.04
N TYR A 10 -2.50 -14.99 10.17
CA TYR A 10 -1.76 -15.78 9.19
C TYR A 10 -2.28 -17.22 9.07
N GLU A 11 -1.90 -17.87 7.98
CA GLU A 11 -1.95 -19.32 7.82
C GLU A 11 -0.54 -19.86 7.55
N ALA A 12 -0.26 -21.06 8.05
CA ALA A 12 1.03 -21.73 7.83
C ALA A 12 0.87 -22.90 6.86
N ASP A 13 1.95 -23.23 6.14
CA ASP A 13 2.02 -24.39 5.24
C ASP A 13 0.90 -24.39 4.18
N VAL A 14 0.80 -23.28 3.44
CA VAL A 14 -0.32 -23.01 2.53
C VAL A 14 0.02 -23.40 1.10
N PRO A 15 -0.78 -24.26 0.44
CA PRO A 15 -0.61 -24.55 -0.99
C PRO A 15 -0.90 -23.29 -1.84
N LEU A 16 0.11 -22.78 -2.55
CA LEU A 16 -0.02 -21.56 -3.34
C LEU A 16 -0.83 -21.77 -4.62
N HIS A 17 -0.85 -22.99 -5.16
CA HIS A 17 -1.72 -23.33 -6.29
C HIS A 17 -3.22 -23.07 -6.00
N SER A 18 -3.67 -23.11 -4.74
CA SER A 18 -5.06 -22.79 -4.38
C SER A 18 -5.31 -21.30 -4.10
N ARG A 19 -4.28 -20.45 -4.24
CA ARG A 19 -4.32 -19.02 -3.90
C ARG A 19 -4.09 -18.09 -5.10
N ALA A 20 -3.84 -18.63 -6.30
CA ALA A 20 -3.64 -17.86 -7.52
C ALA A 20 -4.49 -18.41 -8.69
N TYR A 21 -4.80 -17.55 -9.65
CA TYR A 21 -5.69 -17.88 -10.77
C TYR A 21 -5.13 -18.96 -11.68
N TYR A 22 -3.80 -19.07 -11.78
CA TYR A 22 -3.17 -20.07 -12.63
C TYR A 22 -3.36 -21.50 -12.10
N GLY A 23 -3.63 -21.67 -10.80
CA GLY A 23 -3.74 -22.99 -10.20
C GLY A 23 -2.39 -23.72 -10.08
N ILE A 24 -1.27 -22.98 -10.01
CA ILE A 24 0.10 -23.50 -9.99
C ILE A 24 0.86 -22.88 -8.83
N GLY A 25 1.68 -23.68 -8.15
CA GLY A 25 2.60 -23.23 -7.12
C GLY A 25 2.81 -24.26 -6.00
N GLY A 26 4.02 -24.30 -5.44
CA GLY A 26 4.38 -25.07 -4.25
C GLY A 26 3.71 -24.56 -2.98
N ARG A 27 4.29 -24.83 -1.81
CA ARG A 27 3.75 -24.41 -0.51
C ARG A 27 4.47 -23.18 0.03
N ALA A 28 3.72 -22.19 0.50
CA ALA A 28 4.30 -21.10 1.29
C ALA A 28 4.38 -21.48 2.76
N ARG A 29 5.52 -21.18 3.39
CA ARG A 29 5.67 -21.32 4.84
C ARG A 29 4.61 -20.51 5.58
N PHE A 30 4.42 -19.25 5.20
CA PHE A 30 3.35 -18.41 5.72
C PHE A 30 2.65 -17.63 4.60
N ILE A 31 1.34 -17.47 4.76
CA ILE A 31 0.59 -16.36 4.16
C ILE A 31 0.02 -15.50 5.29
N ALA A 32 0.29 -14.20 5.24
CA ALA A 32 -0.11 -13.25 6.27
C ALA A 32 -1.13 -12.26 5.71
N PHE A 33 -2.09 -11.89 6.54
CA PHE A 33 -3.27 -11.09 6.17
C PHE A 33 -3.38 -9.85 7.06
N PRO A 34 -2.45 -8.89 6.94
CA PRO A 34 -2.55 -7.64 7.67
C PRO A 34 -3.83 -6.90 7.26
N SER A 35 -4.48 -6.28 8.25
CA SER A 35 -5.76 -5.58 8.13
C SER A 35 -5.65 -4.06 8.23
N SER A 36 -4.42 -3.57 8.41
CA SER A 36 -4.12 -2.14 8.51
C SER A 36 -2.70 -1.83 8.03
N PRO A 37 -2.38 -0.57 7.73
CA PRO A 37 -1.00 -0.12 7.49
C PRO A 37 -0.05 -0.44 8.64
N ALA A 38 -0.51 -0.36 9.90
CA ALA A 38 0.30 -0.69 11.07
C ALA A 38 0.70 -2.17 11.09
N GLU A 39 -0.24 -3.08 10.86
CA GLU A 39 0.05 -4.51 10.76
C GLU A 39 0.95 -4.84 9.56
N CYS A 40 0.82 -4.11 8.44
CA CYS A 40 1.72 -4.26 7.30
C CYS A 40 3.16 -3.88 7.67
N ALA A 41 3.36 -2.75 8.35
CA ALA A 41 4.69 -2.31 8.79
C ALA A 41 5.31 -3.28 9.79
N ASP A 42 4.52 -3.75 10.76
CA ASP A 42 4.99 -4.74 11.74
C ASP A 42 5.37 -6.08 11.08
N LEU A 43 4.61 -6.52 10.08
CA LEU A 43 4.91 -7.73 9.32
C LEU A 43 6.20 -7.60 8.51
N VAL A 44 6.41 -6.47 7.82
CA VAL A 44 7.64 -6.19 7.06
C VAL A 44 8.86 -6.21 8.00
N ARG A 45 8.78 -5.50 9.14
CA ARG A 45 9.85 -5.45 10.15
C ARG A 45 10.15 -6.84 10.72
N TRP A 46 9.11 -7.58 11.10
CA TRP A 46 9.23 -8.93 11.62
C TRP A 46 9.90 -9.86 10.60
N ASN A 47 9.44 -9.82 9.34
CA ASN A 47 9.96 -10.68 8.29
C ASN A 47 11.46 -10.42 8.02
N ARG A 48 11.88 -9.15 8.03
CA ARG A 48 13.30 -8.77 7.96
C ARG A 48 14.10 -9.31 9.14
N THR A 49 13.58 -9.17 10.35
CA THR A 49 14.25 -9.64 11.58
C THR A 49 14.47 -11.15 11.56
N GLU A 50 13.52 -11.91 11.00
CA GLU A 50 13.62 -13.36 10.83
C GLU A 50 14.45 -13.78 9.60
N GLY A 51 14.85 -12.83 8.73
CA GLY A 51 15.63 -13.11 7.53
C GLY A 51 14.89 -13.94 6.48
N LEU A 52 13.57 -13.82 6.41
CA LEU A 52 12.73 -14.61 5.50
C LEU A 52 12.53 -13.89 4.16
N PRO A 53 12.42 -14.61 3.03
CA PRO A 53 11.92 -14.01 1.78
C PRO A 53 10.50 -13.47 1.95
N LEU A 54 10.22 -12.27 1.43
CA LEU A 54 8.90 -11.65 1.42
C LEU A 54 8.38 -11.54 -0.01
N ALA A 55 7.14 -11.92 -0.25
CA ALA A 55 6.43 -11.62 -1.49
C ALA A 55 5.07 -10.99 -1.19
N VAL A 56 4.49 -10.29 -2.17
CA VAL A 56 3.16 -9.68 -2.05
C VAL A 56 2.21 -10.35 -3.03
N LEU A 57 1.00 -10.66 -2.59
CA LEU A 57 -0.04 -11.29 -3.38
C LEU A 57 -1.30 -10.42 -3.41
N GLY A 58 -1.74 -10.09 -4.64
CA GLY A 58 -3.09 -9.60 -4.93
C GLY A 58 -4.09 -10.75 -4.96
N SER A 59 -4.89 -10.87 -6.02
CA SER A 59 -5.73 -12.08 -6.24
C SER A 59 -4.97 -13.19 -6.98
N GLY A 60 -3.68 -13.00 -7.30
CA GLY A 60 -2.90 -13.92 -8.11
C GLY A 60 -3.35 -14.03 -9.57
N SER A 61 -4.02 -12.99 -10.10
CA SER A 61 -4.51 -12.94 -11.49
C SER A 61 -3.42 -12.61 -12.52
N ASN A 62 -2.23 -12.20 -12.08
CA ASN A 62 -1.04 -11.99 -12.91
C ASN A 62 0.21 -12.66 -12.29
N THR A 63 0.03 -13.77 -11.56
CA THR A 63 1.10 -14.38 -10.76
C THR A 63 1.30 -15.85 -11.14
N LEU A 64 2.56 -16.23 -11.36
CA LEU A 64 3.00 -17.61 -11.48
C LEU A 64 3.92 -17.95 -10.32
N PHE A 65 3.42 -18.73 -9.36
CA PHE A 65 4.25 -19.23 -8.27
C PHE A 65 5.15 -20.38 -8.76
N SER A 66 6.36 -20.46 -8.21
CA SER A 66 7.25 -21.59 -8.47
C SER A 66 6.65 -22.92 -8.00
N ASP A 67 7.07 -24.00 -8.65
CA ASP A 67 6.80 -25.37 -8.21
C ASP A 67 7.52 -25.70 -6.89
N ASP A 68 8.64 -25.02 -6.60
CA ASP A 68 9.37 -25.14 -5.32
C ASP A 68 8.58 -24.49 -4.16
N ASP A 69 8.73 -25.04 -2.95
CA ASP A 69 8.16 -24.45 -1.75
C ASP A 69 8.78 -23.07 -1.45
N PHE A 70 7.93 -22.09 -1.16
CA PHE A 70 8.31 -20.74 -0.77
C PHE A 70 8.59 -20.69 0.74
N GLN A 71 9.87 -20.78 1.11
CA GLN A 71 10.35 -20.78 2.50
C GLN A 71 10.33 -19.38 3.17
N GLY A 72 9.31 -18.58 2.87
CA GLY A 72 9.16 -17.21 3.34
C GLY A 72 7.70 -16.84 3.65
N THR A 73 7.42 -15.55 3.64
CA THR A 73 6.09 -15.00 3.91
C THR A 73 5.48 -14.41 2.65
N VAL A 74 4.25 -14.80 2.32
CA VAL A 74 3.42 -14.14 1.32
C VAL A 74 2.48 -13.17 2.04
N LEU A 75 2.61 -11.87 1.79
CA LEU A 75 1.73 -10.84 2.32
C LEU A 75 0.52 -10.68 1.37
N SER A 76 -0.68 -10.97 1.87
CA SER A 76 -1.95 -10.76 1.16
C SER A 76 -2.72 -9.61 1.78
N LEU A 77 -3.06 -8.62 0.97
CA LEU A 77 -3.82 -7.45 1.40
C LEU A 77 -5.34 -7.69 1.43
N GLU A 78 -5.81 -8.93 1.36
CA GLU A 78 -7.24 -9.23 1.29
C GLU A 78 -8.05 -8.81 2.51
N ALA A 79 -7.43 -8.47 3.64
CA ALA A 79 -8.14 -7.93 4.79
C ALA A 79 -8.30 -6.39 4.71
N MET A 80 -7.71 -5.74 3.70
CA MET A 80 -7.78 -4.29 3.46
C MET A 80 -8.62 -4.02 2.20
N GLN A 81 -9.95 -4.03 2.33
CA GLN A 81 -10.90 -3.90 1.21
C GLN A 81 -11.83 -2.68 1.29
N ARG A 82 -11.59 -1.76 2.22
CA ARG A 82 -12.45 -0.61 2.43
C ARG A 82 -12.52 0.26 1.17
N ILE A 83 -13.74 0.67 0.83
CA ILE A 83 -14.04 1.63 -0.23
C ILE A 83 -14.89 2.73 0.40
N SER A 84 -14.43 3.98 0.33
CA SER A 84 -15.18 5.12 0.88
C SER A 84 -15.07 6.33 -0.03
N ARG A 85 -16.19 7.02 -0.25
CA ARG A 85 -16.23 8.27 -1.01
C ARG A 85 -15.61 9.41 -0.20
N THR A 86 -14.61 10.09 -0.75
CA THR A 86 -13.91 11.23 -0.12
C THR A 86 -14.35 12.58 -0.67
N ALA A 87 -14.88 12.61 -1.90
CA ALA A 87 -15.46 13.78 -2.55
C ALA A 87 -16.49 13.35 -3.62
N PRO A 88 -17.27 14.26 -4.24
CA PRO A 88 -18.35 13.88 -5.16
C PRO A 88 -17.95 12.92 -6.29
N LEU A 89 -16.73 12.98 -6.80
CA LEU A 89 -16.24 12.09 -7.85
C LEU A 89 -14.96 11.36 -7.43
N GLU A 90 -14.72 11.22 -6.12
CA GLU A 90 -13.47 10.65 -5.60
C GLU A 90 -13.74 9.55 -4.58
N LEU A 91 -13.03 8.42 -4.74
CA LEU A 91 -13.04 7.29 -3.83
C LEU A 91 -11.65 7.07 -3.24
N PHE A 92 -11.58 6.81 -1.94
CA PHE A 92 -10.47 6.10 -1.33
C PHE A 92 -10.76 4.60 -1.38
N VAL A 93 -9.78 3.82 -1.85
CA VAL A 93 -9.89 2.37 -2.04
C VAL A 93 -8.66 1.70 -1.46
N GLU A 94 -8.84 0.80 -0.49
CA GLU A 94 -7.73 -0.02 0.01
C GLU A 94 -7.26 -1.03 -1.05
N ALA A 95 -5.95 -1.32 -1.03
CA ALA A 95 -5.27 -2.10 -2.07
C ALA A 95 -5.80 -3.52 -2.27
N GLY A 96 -6.46 -4.08 -1.25
CA GLY A 96 -7.08 -5.41 -1.30
C GLY A 96 -8.48 -5.44 -1.89
N ALA A 97 -9.09 -4.30 -2.21
CA ALA A 97 -10.40 -4.27 -2.85
C ALA A 97 -10.33 -4.86 -4.27
N GLU A 98 -11.25 -5.78 -4.58
CA GLU A 98 -11.38 -6.36 -5.92
C GLU A 98 -11.82 -5.27 -6.92
N ASN A 99 -11.28 -5.28 -8.14
CA ASN A 99 -11.63 -4.29 -9.18
C ASN A 99 -13.15 -4.27 -9.46
N THR A 100 -13.80 -5.44 -9.38
CA THR A 100 -15.25 -5.56 -9.56
C THR A 100 -16.02 -4.89 -8.44
N ALA A 101 -15.53 -4.95 -7.19
CA ALA A 101 -16.17 -4.26 -6.07
C ALA A 101 -16.10 -2.73 -6.24
N VAL A 102 -14.97 -2.22 -6.74
CA VAL A 102 -14.82 -0.79 -7.09
C VAL A 102 -15.82 -0.38 -8.17
N ALA A 103 -15.96 -1.16 -9.25
CA ALA A 103 -16.91 -0.86 -10.32
C ALA A 103 -18.38 -0.86 -9.84
N LEU A 104 -18.75 -1.81 -9.00
CA LEU A 104 -20.09 -1.90 -8.42
C LEU A 104 -20.39 -0.74 -7.47
N GLU A 105 -19.40 -0.28 -6.71
CA GLU A 105 -19.55 0.87 -5.84
C GLU A 105 -19.73 2.17 -6.64
N LEU A 106 -19.01 2.32 -7.75
CA LEU A 106 -19.21 3.44 -8.69
C LEU A 106 -20.62 3.43 -9.29
N LEU A 107 -21.10 2.26 -9.73
CA LEU A 107 -22.48 2.09 -10.20
C LEU A 107 -23.51 2.49 -9.14
N ARG A 108 -23.34 2.02 -7.89
CA ARG A 108 -24.23 2.36 -6.76
C ARG A 108 -24.32 3.87 -6.55
N GLN A 109 -23.19 4.57 -6.69
CA GLN A 109 -23.11 6.03 -6.52
C GLN A 109 -23.42 6.84 -7.79
N GLY A 110 -23.68 6.19 -8.93
CA GLY A 110 -23.92 6.86 -10.22
C GLY A 110 -22.68 7.57 -10.79
N ILE A 111 -21.47 7.12 -10.44
CA ILE A 111 -20.21 7.67 -10.93
C ILE A 111 -19.76 6.86 -12.16
N SER A 112 -19.51 7.54 -13.29
CA SER A 112 -19.09 6.91 -14.55
C SER A 112 -17.58 7.04 -14.77
N GLY A 113 -16.98 6.21 -15.62
CA GLY A 113 -15.55 6.20 -15.97
C GLY A 113 -14.75 5.02 -15.39
N GLY A 114 -15.36 4.20 -14.53
CA GLY A 114 -14.75 3.00 -13.95
C GLY A 114 -15.34 1.67 -14.45
N GLU A 115 -16.22 1.69 -15.45
CA GLU A 115 -16.95 0.51 -15.94
C GLU A 115 -16.01 -0.61 -16.41
N TRP A 116 -14.84 -0.25 -16.93
CA TRP A 116 -13.80 -1.18 -17.40
C TRP A 116 -13.17 -2.04 -16.28
N LEU A 117 -13.28 -1.63 -15.02
CA LEU A 117 -12.84 -2.42 -13.86
C LEU A 117 -13.77 -3.61 -13.59
N TYR A 118 -15.01 -3.57 -14.08
CA TYR A 118 -15.95 -4.66 -13.91
C TYR A 118 -15.43 -5.93 -14.57
N ARG A 119 -15.34 -7.00 -13.77
CA ARG A 119 -14.81 -8.31 -14.20
C ARG A 119 -13.38 -8.25 -14.73
N LEU A 120 -12.60 -7.23 -14.38
CA LEU A 120 -11.14 -7.27 -14.47
C LEU A 120 -10.59 -8.08 -13.29
N PRO A 121 -10.02 -9.27 -13.49
CA PRO A 121 -9.54 -10.09 -12.39
C PRO A 121 -8.40 -9.43 -11.62
N GLY A 122 -8.48 -9.40 -10.30
CA GLY A 122 -7.45 -8.82 -9.45
C GLY A 122 -7.97 -7.74 -8.50
N ARG A 123 -7.05 -7.28 -7.65
CA ARG A 123 -7.27 -6.22 -6.67
C ARG A 123 -6.60 -4.92 -7.08
N ILE A 124 -7.12 -3.82 -6.56
CA ILE A 124 -6.72 -2.46 -6.98
C ILE A 124 -5.23 -2.19 -6.77
N GLY A 125 -4.58 -2.76 -5.75
CA GLY A 125 -3.14 -2.63 -5.54
C GLY A 125 -2.31 -3.23 -6.69
N GLY A 126 -2.71 -4.40 -7.17
CA GLY A 126 -2.10 -5.03 -8.36
C GLY A 126 -2.41 -4.26 -9.64
N THR A 127 -3.64 -3.74 -9.76
CA THR A 127 -4.06 -2.87 -10.87
C THR A 127 -3.18 -1.63 -10.96
N VAL A 128 -2.93 -0.94 -9.84
CA VAL A 128 -2.04 0.22 -9.76
C VAL A 128 -0.61 -0.18 -10.10
N ARG A 129 -0.06 -1.23 -9.46
CA ARG A 129 1.31 -1.69 -9.70
C ARG A 129 1.56 -1.96 -11.19
N MET A 130 0.60 -2.58 -11.87
CA MET A 130 0.71 -2.95 -13.28
C MET A 130 0.36 -1.84 -14.27
N ASN A 131 -0.04 -0.65 -13.80
CA ASN A 131 -0.75 0.36 -14.61
C ASN A 131 -1.80 -0.29 -15.52
N ALA A 132 -2.68 -1.09 -14.92
CA ALA A 132 -3.57 -1.96 -15.66
C ALA A 132 -4.57 -1.16 -16.51
N ARG A 133 -4.91 -1.74 -17.66
CA ARG A 133 -5.78 -1.13 -18.66
C ARG A 133 -6.57 -2.18 -19.42
N CYS A 134 -7.83 -1.86 -19.72
CA CYS A 134 -8.64 -2.62 -20.66
C CYS A 134 -9.82 -1.77 -21.17
N PHE A 135 -10.34 -2.11 -22.35
CA PHE A 135 -11.50 -1.44 -22.97
C PHE A 135 -11.38 0.09 -23.06
N GLY A 136 -10.16 0.60 -23.26
CA GLY A 136 -9.88 2.04 -23.34
C GLY A 136 -9.71 2.75 -22.00
N GLY A 137 -10.05 2.11 -20.88
CA GLY A 137 -9.75 2.60 -19.53
C GLY A 137 -8.34 2.21 -19.08
N GLU A 138 -7.74 3.04 -18.23
CA GLU A 138 -6.42 2.84 -17.61
C GLU A 138 -6.43 3.41 -16.20
N ILE A 139 -5.79 2.73 -15.25
CA ILE A 139 -5.81 3.14 -13.85
C ILE A 139 -5.11 4.47 -13.61
N SER A 140 -4.04 4.78 -14.36
CA SER A 140 -3.33 6.05 -14.29
C SER A 140 -4.25 7.25 -14.55
N ALA A 141 -5.21 7.10 -15.46
CA ALA A 141 -6.11 8.17 -15.89
C ALA A 141 -7.13 8.57 -14.82
N VAL A 142 -7.35 7.71 -13.82
CA VAL A 142 -8.29 7.95 -12.72
C VAL A 142 -7.59 8.00 -11.36
N THR A 143 -6.28 7.80 -11.28
CA THR A 143 -5.55 7.83 -10.00
C THR A 143 -5.24 9.28 -9.61
N ALA A 144 -5.56 9.64 -8.37
CA ALA A 144 -5.23 10.94 -7.77
C ALA A 144 -4.12 10.84 -6.71
N GLY A 145 -3.80 9.65 -6.22
CA GLY A 145 -2.71 9.42 -5.27
C GLY A 145 -2.61 7.94 -4.86
N VAL A 146 -1.40 7.49 -4.53
CA VAL A 146 -1.12 6.09 -4.16
C VAL A 146 -0.42 6.04 -2.81
N PHE A 147 -1.02 5.36 -1.84
CA PHE A 147 -0.40 5.14 -0.53
C PHE A 147 0.52 3.93 -0.59
N VAL A 148 1.78 4.14 -0.22
CA VAL A 148 2.84 3.15 -0.29
C VAL A 148 3.52 3.02 1.06
N LEU A 149 3.73 1.77 1.49
CA LEU A 149 4.63 1.42 2.57
C LEU A 149 5.95 0.96 1.96
N SER A 150 7.04 1.68 2.23
CA SER A 150 8.38 1.22 1.88
C SER A 150 8.88 0.16 2.85
N LEU A 151 9.90 -0.56 2.43
CA LEU A 151 10.51 -1.61 3.23
C LEU A 151 11.17 -1.08 4.51
N ASP A 152 11.65 0.16 4.53
CA ASP A 152 12.19 0.79 5.75
C ASP A 152 11.11 1.21 6.76
N GLY A 153 9.83 0.92 6.49
CA GLY A 153 8.71 1.23 7.38
C GLY A 153 8.11 2.62 7.18
N THR A 154 8.56 3.38 6.19
CA THR A 154 7.98 4.69 5.88
C THR A 154 6.64 4.54 5.17
N LEU A 155 5.62 5.23 5.66
CA LEU A 155 4.31 5.33 4.98
C LEU A 155 4.20 6.67 4.25
N PHE A 156 4.03 6.65 2.94
CA PHE A 156 3.85 7.90 2.19
C PHE A 156 2.86 7.78 1.04
N MET A 157 2.25 8.91 0.66
CA MET A 157 1.50 9.02 -0.59
C MET A 157 2.39 9.55 -1.71
N LEU A 158 2.36 8.86 -2.86
CA LEU A 158 2.92 9.31 -4.14
C LEU A 158 1.83 9.92 -5.02
N GLN A 159 2.19 10.97 -5.74
CA GLN A 159 1.37 11.55 -6.80
C GLN A 159 1.40 10.66 -8.06
N PRO A 160 0.38 10.74 -8.94
CA PRO A 160 0.31 9.91 -10.14
C PRO A 160 1.58 9.98 -11.02
N GLU A 161 2.16 11.17 -11.18
CA GLU A 161 3.36 11.40 -11.99
C GLU A 161 4.62 10.77 -11.40
N GLU A 162 4.62 10.50 -10.09
CA GLU A 162 5.69 9.77 -9.39
C GLU A 162 5.54 8.24 -9.53
N VAL A 163 4.36 7.76 -9.94
CA VAL A 163 4.02 6.33 -10.04
C VAL A 163 4.03 5.85 -11.47
N PHE A 164 3.33 6.51 -12.38
CA PHE A 164 3.06 6.01 -13.73
C PHE A 164 4.02 6.61 -14.74
N HIS A 165 4.90 5.78 -15.32
CA HIS A 165 5.89 6.22 -16.31
C HIS A 165 5.49 5.89 -17.75
N GLY A 166 4.51 5.00 -17.93
CA GLY A 166 4.01 4.62 -19.24
C GLY A 166 3.25 3.31 -19.26
N TYR A 167 3.22 2.66 -20.43
CA TYR A 167 2.50 1.42 -20.64
C TYR A 167 3.09 0.27 -19.82
N LYS A 168 2.32 -0.18 -18.81
CA LYS A 168 2.72 -1.24 -17.87
C LYS A 168 4.06 -0.96 -17.20
N ASP A 169 4.35 0.31 -16.98
CA ASP A 169 5.59 0.77 -16.36
C ASP A 169 5.27 1.71 -15.21
N THR A 170 5.66 1.31 -14.01
CA THR A 170 5.47 2.09 -12.78
C THR A 170 6.74 2.10 -11.94
N SER A 171 6.94 3.17 -11.17
CA SER A 171 8.05 3.25 -10.20
C SER A 171 8.02 2.10 -9.18
N LEU A 172 6.84 1.55 -8.89
CA LEU A 172 6.59 0.42 -7.98
C LEU A 172 7.10 -0.93 -8.51
N MET A 173 7.39 -1.04 -9.80
CA MET A 173 8.07 -2.21 -10.37
C MET A 173 9.58 -2.17 -10.17
N HIS A 174 10.14 -0.97 -10.03
CA HIS A 174 11.58 -0.73 -9.97
C HIS A 174 12.09 -0.44 -8.57
N ARG A 175 11.20 0.00 -7.67
CA ARG A 175 11.49 0.30 -6.27
C ARG A 175 10.61 -0.54 -5.36
N PRO A 176 11.18 -1.29 -4.41
CA PRO A 176 10.40 -2.07 -3.46
C PRO A 176 9.45 -1.19 -2.64
N GLY A 177 8.17 -1.51 -2.69
CA GLY A 177 7.12 -0.86 -1.92
C GLY A 177 5.81 -1.62 -2.02
N ILE A 178 4.95 -1.46 -1.02
CA ILE A 178 3.66 -2.12 -0.93
C ILE A 178 2.58 -1.05 -1.10
N VAL A 179 1.76 -1.17 -2.15
CA VAL A 179 0.57 -0.32 -2.28
C VAL A 179 -0.43 -0.73 -1.20
N LEU A 180 -0.84 0.20 -0.34
CA LEU A 180 -1.81 -0.04 0.73
C LEU A 180 -3.20 0.53 0.40
N GLY A 181 -3.26 1.55 -0.45
CA GLY A 181 -4.51 2.16 -0.88
C GLY A 181 -4.28 3.16 -2.01
N VAL A 182 -5.38 3.61 -2.62
CA VAL A 182 -5.39 4.53 -3.76
C VAL A 182 -6.55 5.52 -3.64
N LEU A 183 -6.30 6.77 -4.03
CA LEU A 183 -7.34 7.75 -4.31
C LEU A 183 -7.67 7.70 -5.80
N LEU A 184 -8.94 7.49 -6.14
CA LEU A 184 -9.43 7.45 -7.52
C LEU A 184 -10.40 8.59 -7.77
N ARG A 185 -10.15 9.41 -8.79
CA ARG A 185 -10.99 10.54 -9.20
C ARG A 185 -11.51 10.32 -10.62
N PHE A 186 -12.83 10.44 -10.77
CA PHE A 186 -13.54 10.17 -12.02
C PHE A 186 -14.06 11.45 -12.68
N GLY A 187 -14.33 11.37 -13.98
CA GLY A 187 -14.68 12.53 -14.81
C GLY A 187 -16.11 13.04 -14.65
N GLY A 188 -17.04 12.23 -14.14
CA GLY A 188 -18.44 12.65 -14.01
C GLY A 188 -19.41 11.58 -13.55
N PHE A 189 -20.68 11.98 -13.45
CA PHE A 189 -21.80 11.11 -13.14
C PHE A 189 -22.42 10.52 -14.42
N GLY A 190 -23.16 9.42 -14.28
CA GLY A 190 -23.98 8.81 -15.33
C GLY A 190 -25.24 8.17 -14.73
N THR A 191 -26.21 7.78 -15.57
CA THR A 191 -27.35 7.02 -15.05
C THR A 191 -26.92 5.58 -14.73
N GLN A 192 -27.59 4.93 -13.79
CA GLN A 192 -27.26 3.54 -13.44
C GLN A 192 -27.40 2.61 -14.64
N GLU A 193 -28.41 2.83 -15.48
CA GLU A 193 -28.66 2.03 -16.69
C GLU A 193 -27.51 2.15 -17.71
N GLU A 194 -26.96 3.35 -17.91
CA GLU A 194 -25.85 3.59 -18.84
C GLU A 194 -24.56 2.93 -18.34
N ILE A 195 -24.26 3.05 -17.05
CA ILE A 195 -23.09 2.47 -16.41
C ILE A 195 -23.17 0.94 -16.47
N GLU A 196 -24.32 0.38 -16.10
CA GLU A 196 -24.58 -1.07 -16.13
C GLU A 196 -24.50 -1.63 -17.56
N ALA A 197 -25.04 -0.93 -18.55
CA ALA A 197 -24.96 -1.35 -19.96
C ALA A 197 -23.50 -1.46 -20.45
N ARG A 198 -22.63 -0.51 -20.07
CA ARG A 198 -21.20 -0.55 -20.42
C ARG A 198 -20.48 -1.69 -19.70
N MET A 199 -20.74 -1.88 -18.40
CA MET A 199 -20.18 -2.99 -17.62
C MET A 199 -20.55 -4.34 -18.24
N ASN A 200 -21.81 -4.54 -18.60
CA ASN A 200 -22.28 -5.77 -19.25
C ASN A 200 -21.66 -5.97 -20.64
N GLY A 201 -21.53 -4.90 -21.44
CA GLY A 201 -20.83 -4.96 -22.73
C GLY A 201 -19.37 -5.44 -22.61
N HIS A 202 -18.64 -5.00 -21.57
CA HIS A 202 -17.29 -5.48 -21.30
C HIS A 202 -17.26 -6.96 -20.87
N LEU A 203 -18.22 -7.40 -20.06
CA LEU A 203 -18.35 -8.81 -19.68
C LEU A 203 -18.61 -9.69 -20.91
N ASP A 204 -19.54 -9.29 -21.77
CA ASP A 204 -19.87 -10.03 -23.00
C ASP A 204 -18.64 -10.18 -23.89
N GLU A 205 -17.84 -9.13 -24.06
CA GLU A 205 -16.60 -9.20 -24.84
C GLU A 205 -15.58 -10.18 -24.23
N ARG A 206 -15.45 -10.23 -22.90
CA ARG A 206 -14.54 -11.19 -22.22
C ARG A 206 -15.00 -12.63 -22.43
N LEU A 207 -16.30 -12.88 -22.36
CA LEU A 207 -16.89 -14.21 -22.58
C LEU A 207 -16.71 -14.67 -24.03
N GLN A 208 -16.96 -13.78 -25.00
CA GLN A 208 -16.73 -14.07 -26.42
C GLN A 208 -15.25 -14.38 -26.74
N LYS A 209 -14.32 -13.81 -25.97
CA LYS A 209 -12.88 -14.06 -26.10
C LYS A 209 -12.37 -15.26 -25.31
N HIS A 210 -13.25 -16.00 -24.63
CA HIS A 210 -12.88 -17.22 -23.89
C HIS A 210 -11.81 -16.97 -22.82
N HIS A 211 -11.80 -15.78 -22.21
CA HIS A 211 -10.80 -15.40 -21.21
C HIS A 211 -10.89 -16.21 -19.91
N PHE A 212 -12.00 -16.92 -19.69
CA PHE A 212 -12.31 -17.59 -18.42
C PHE A 212 -12.50 -19.11 -18.56
N ASP A 213 -12.18 -19.68 -19.72
CA ASP A 213 -12.42 -21.11 -20.01
C ASP A 213 -11.55 -22.03 -19.16
N HIS A 214 -10.31 -21.61 -18.85
CA HIS A 214 -9.35 -22.37 -18.06
C HIS A 214 -8.53 -21.44 -17.14
N PRO A 215 -7.96 -21.98 -16.04
CA PRO A 215 -7.03 -21.27 -15.18
C PRO A 215 -5.88 -20.62 -15.98
N SER A 216 -5.70 -19.31 -15.83
CA SER A 216 -4.63 -18.52 -16.45
C SER A 216 -4.51 -17.14 -15.82
N CYS A 217 -3.46 -16.41 -16.22
CA CYS A 217 -3.18 -15.06 -15.79
C CYS A 217 -3.32 -14.01 -16.89
N GLY A 218 -4.21 -14.26 -17.87
CA GLY A 218 -4.41 -13.33 -18.98
C GLY A 218 -3.31 -13.40 -20.03
N SER A 219 -2.95 -12.24 -20.59
CA SER A 219 -1.89 -12.13 -21.60
C SER A 219 -0.52 -12.39 -20.99
N VAL A 220 0.22 -13.35 -21.57
CA VAL A 220 1.54 -13.77 -21.08
C VAL A 220 2.62 -12.74 -21.39
N PHE A 221 2.53 -12.09 -22.55
CA PHE A 221 3.47 -11.05 -22.99
C PHE A 221 2.82 -9.69 -23.11
N ARG A 222 3.58 -8.65 -22.75
CA ARG A 222 3.23 -7.26 -23.04
C ARG A 222 3.24 -7.05 -24.55
N ASN A 223 2.34 -6.21 -25.05
CA ASN A 223 2.41 -5.80 -26.45
C ASN A 223 3.66 -4.95 -26.69
N ASN A 224 4.38 -5.24 -27.76
CA ASN A 224 5.40 -4.35 -28.30
C ASN A 224 4.76 -3.48 -29.39
N TYR A 225 4.50 -2.21 -29.09
CA TYR A 225 3.82 -1.32 -30.02
C TYR A 225 4.66 -0.97 -31.26
N ASP A 226 5.99 -1.09 -31.18
CA ASP A 226 6.89 -0.88 -32.32
C ASP A 226 6.70 -1.97 -33.39
N ALA A 227 6.20 -3.15 -32.99
CA ALA A 227 5.85 -4.22 -33.92
C ALA A 227 4.61 -3.91 -34.79
N GLY A 228 3.84 -2.86 -34.46
CA GLY A 228 2.66 -2.44 -35.22
C GLY A 228 1.46 -3.41 -35.16
N ARG A 229 1.55 -4.52 -34.42
CA ARG A 229 0.49 -5.52 -34.24
C ARG A 229 0.54 -6.18 -32.87
N PRO A 230 -0.61 -6.62 -32.30
CA PRO A 230 -0.65 -7.26 -30.98
C PRO A 230 0.10 -8.59 -30.93
N CYS A 231 0.67 -8.94 -29.77
CA CYS A 231 1.39 -10.21 -29.55
C CYS A 231 0.55 -11.45 -29.85
N GLY A 232 -0.75 -11.41 -29.56
CA GLY A 232 -1.66 -12.51 -29.88
C GLY A 232 -1.73 -12.81 -31.38
N ARG A 233 -1.60 -11.80 -32.25
CA ARG A 233 -1.57 -12.00 -33.71
C ARG A 233 -0.24 -12.57 -34.16
N ILE A 234 0.87 -12.08 -33.59
CA ILE A 234 2.22 -12.60 -33.87
C ILE A 234 2.28 -14.09 -33.58
N PHE A 235 1.85 -14.53 -32.39
CA PHE A 235 1.89 -15.95 -32.02
C PHE A 235 0.90 -16.81 -32.82
N GLU A 236 -0.22 -16.27 -33.26
CA GLU A 236 -1.14 -16.96 -34.16
C GLU A 236 -0.47 -17.23 -35.53
N GLU A 237 0.18 -16.22 -36.11
CA GLU A 237 0.87 -16.34 -37.40
C GLU A 237 2.09 -17.27 -37.32
N LEU A 238 2.78 -17.29 -36.18
CA LEU A 238 3.86 -18.23 -35.88
C LEU A 238 3.35 -19.65 -35.54
N GLY A 239 2.04 -19.89 -35.56
CA GLY A 239 1.45 -21.22 -35.40
C GLY A 239 1.43 -21.76 -33.97
N PHE A 240 1.45 -20.90 -32.95
CA PHE A 240 1.49 -21.34 -31.55
C PHE A 240 0.13 -21.74 -30.97
N LYS A 241 -1.01 -21.47 -31.63
CA LYS A 241 -2.33 -21.89 -31.13
C LYS A 241 -2.36 -23.40 -30.89
N GLY A 242 -2.69 -23.81 -29.67
CA GLY A 242 -2.70 -25.22 -29.27
C GLY A 242 -1.32 -25.83 -29.02
N ALA A 243 -0.23 -25.07 -29.10
CA ALA A 243 1.09 -25.55 -28.71
C ALA A 243 1.11 -25.93 -27.23
N ARG A 244 1.83 -27.02 -26.91
CA ARG A 244 1.87 -27.61 -25.57
C ARG A 244 3.27 -27.74 -25.02
N GLU A 245 3.36 -27.71 -23.71
CA GLU A 245 4.51 -28.07 -22.90
C GLU A 245 3.97 -28.65 -21.59
N GLY A 246 4.19 -29.92 -21.30
CA GLY A 246 3.54 -30.59 -20.15
C GLY A 246 2.02 -30.34 -20.13
N GLY A 247 1.52 -29.83 -19.00
CA GLY A 247 0.11 -29.45 -18.84
C GLY A 247 -0.28 -28.06 -19.37
N ALA A 248 0.71 -27.25 -19.78
CA ALA A 248 0.49 -25.88 -20.28
C ALA A 248 0.15 -25.88 -21.77
N VAL A 249 -0.87 -25.12 -22.16
CA VAL A 249 -1.34 -25.04 -23.55
C VAL A 249 -1.62 -23.60 -23.98
N VAL A 250 -1.21 -23.24 -25.19
CA VAL A 250 -1.60 -21.95 -25.79
C VAL A 250 -3.07 -22.03 -26.22
N SER A 251 -3.88 -21.04 -25.83
CA SER A 251 -5.29 -20.95 -26.20
C SER A 251 -5.51 -21.01 -27.72
N LEU A 252 -6.50 -21.79 -28.16
CA LEU A 252 -6.94 -21.81 -29.56
C LEU A 252 -7.65 -20.50 -29.97
N HIS A 253 -8.19 -19.76 -29.01
CA HIS A 253 -8.92 -18.51 -29.25
C HIS A 253 -7.98 -17.30 -29.22
N HIS A 254 -7.02 -17.26 -28.28
CA HIS A 254 -6.13 -16.12 -28.08
C HIS A 254 -4.67 -16.55 -27.86
N ALA A 255 -3.81 -16.48 -28.89
CA ALA A 255 -2.46 -17.06 -28.84
C ALA A 255 -1.46 -16.38 -27.88
N ASN A 256 -1.83 -15.29 -27.20
CA ASN A 256 -1.08 -14.72 -26.08
C ASN A 256 -1.52 -15.23 -24.70
N PHE A 257 -2.44 -16.20 -24.63
CA PHE A 257 -2.88 -16.82 -23.38
C PHE A 257 -2.32 -18.23 -23.32
N ILE A 258 -1.67 -18.56 -22.22
CA ILE A 258 -1.32 -19.93 -21.86
C ILE A 258 -2.26 -20.35 -20.73
N PHE A 259 -2.97 -21.46 -20.95
CA PHE A 259 -3.85 -22.08 -19.99
C PHE A 259 -3.14 -23.21 -19.25
N ASN A 260 -3.49 -23.37 -17.98
CA ASN A 260 -3.29 -24.61 -17.25
C ASN A 260 -4.51 -25.52 -17.50
N GLU A 261 -4.36 -26.48 -18.41
CA GLU A 261 -5.46 -27.37 -18.81
C GLU A 261 -5.42 -28.73 -18.09
N ILE A 262 -4.21 -29.26 -17.84
CA ILE A 262 -3.99 -30.59 -17.25
C ILE A 262 -2.83 -30.50 -16.23
N GLU A 263 -3.08 -29.85 -15.09
CA GLU A 263 -2.12 -29.75 -13.96
C GLU A 263 -0.70 -29.33 -14.40
N ALA A 264 -0.61 -28.24 -15.16
CA ALA A 264 0.65 -27.68 -15.60
C ALA A 264 1.56 -27.32 -14.41
N SER A 265 2.87 -27.51 -14.58
CA SER A 265 3.87 -26.93 -13.68
C SER A 265 4.23 -25.50 -14.08
N ALA A 266 4.80 -24.73 -13.16
CA ALA A 266 5.32 -23.40 -13.48
C ALA A 266 6.47 -23.49 -14.50
N ALA A 267 7.28 -24.55 -14.38
CA ALA A 267 8.31 -24.85 -15.34
C ALA A 267 7.77 -25.08 -16.76
N ASP A 268 6.62 -25.74 -16.91
CA ASP A 268 5.98 -25.96 -18.22
C ASP A 268 5.53 -24.65 -18.86
N VAL A 269 4.88 -23.78 -18.07
CA VAL A 269 4.44 -22.46 -18.52
C VAL A 269 5.63 -21.63 -19.00
N LEU A 270 6.71 -21.58 -18.23
CA LEU A 270 7.90 -20.81 -18.58
C LEU A 270 8.67 -21.41 -19.76
N ARG A 271 8.74 -22.74 -19.90
CA ARG A 271 9.35 -23.37 -21.08
C ARG A 271 8.57 -23.03 -22.34
N LEU A 272 7.23 -23.11 -22.30
CA LEU A 272 6.36 -22.73 -23.41
C LEU A 272 6.51 -21.25 -23.76
N ALA A 273 6.45 -20.36 -22.75
CA ALA A 273 6.66 -18.94 -22.93
C ALA A 273 8.06 -18.63 -23.50
N GLY A 274 9.11 -19.30 -23.02
CA GLY A 274 10.47 -19.16 -23.53
C GLY A 274 10.57 -19.54 -25.02
N ARG A 275 9.92 -20.63 -25.44
CA ARG A 275 9.84 -21.03 -26.88
C ARG A 275 9.10 -19.98 -27.71
N MET A 276 7.97 -19.48 -27.22
CA MET A 276 7.22 -18.41 -27.87
C MET A 276 8.07 -17.14 -28.04
N ARG A 277 8.73 -16.70 -26.96
CA ARG A 277 9.59 -15.52 -26.97
C ARG A 277 10.78 -15.67 -27.92
N ALA A 278 11.42 -16.83 -27.95
CA ALA A 278 12.51 -17.12 -28.88
C ALA A 278 12.04 -17.07 -30.34
N ALA A 279 10.91 -17.70 -30.66
CA ALA A 279 10.36 -17.70 -32.01
C ALA A 279 9.96 -16.28 -32.49
N ALA A 280 9.37 -15.45 -31.63
CA ALA A 280 9.08 -14.06 -31.96
C ALA A 280 10.35 -13.26 -32.29
N PHE A 281 11.45 -13.52 -31.59
CA PHE A 281 12.72 -12.88 -31.90
C PHE A 281 13.35 -13.42 -33.19
N GLU A 282 13.39 -14.74 -33.37
CA GLU A 282 14.05 -15.41 -34.50
C GLU A 282 13.35 -15.15 -35.84
N HIS A 283 12.01 -15.15 -35.85
CA HIS A 283 11.24 -15.01 -37.09
C HIS A 283 10.81 -13.57 -37.39
N GLU A 284 10.60 -12.76 -36.36
CA GLU A 284 10.06 -11.40 -36.52
C GLU A 284 11.03 -10.30 -36.06
N GLY A 285 12.15 -10.65 -35.42
CA GLY A 285 13.07 -9.67 -34.84
C GLY A 285 12.50 -8.92 -33.63
N ILE A 286 11.40 -9.38 -33.05
CA ILE A 286 10.67 -8.68 -31.99
C ILE A 286 11.11 -9.19 -30.62
N GLN A 287 11.66 -8.30 -29.81
CA GLN A 287 11.95 -8.60 -28.41
C GLN A 287 10.70 -8.38 -27.56
N LEU A 288 10.15 -9.46 -27.01
CA LEU A 288 8.99 -9.43 -26.13
C LEU A 288 9.40 -9.52 -24.66
N GLN A 289 8.64 -8.81 -23.81
CA GLN A 289 8.76 -8.83 -22.36
C GLN A 289 7.61 -9.63 -21.76
N LEU A 290 7.93 -10.50 -20.81
CA LEU A 290 6.93 -11.22 -20.04
C LEU A 290 6.11 -10.21 -19.20
N GLU A 291 4.80 -10.41 -19.17
CA GLU A 291 3.89 -9.64 -18.32
C GLU A 291 3.57 -10.36 -17.01
N LEU A 292 3.55 -11.69 -17.07
CA LEU A 292 3.33 -12.56 -15.93
C LEU A 292 4.42 -12.36 -14.87
N GLU A 293 4.01 -12.11 -13.63
CA GLU A 293 4.94 -11.94 -12.50
C GLU A 293 5.25 -13.32 -11.89
N CYS A 294 6.51 -13.75 -11.99
CA CYS A 294 6.97 -15.00 -11.38
C CYS A 294 7.31 -14.74 -9.92
N ILE A 295 6.86 -15.61 -9.00
CA ILE A 295 7.17 -15.49 -7.57
C ILE A 295 7.75 -16.82 -7.05
N GLY A 296 8.93 -16.75 -6.44
CA GLY A 296 9.60 -17.88 -5.80
C GLY A 296 10.92 -18.25 -6.45
N ARG A 297 11.41 -19.45 -6.15
CA ARG A 297 12.72 -19.95 -6.57
C ARG A 297 12.61 -20.78 -7.84
N PHE A 298 13.31 -20.42 -8.91
CA PHE A 298 13.26 -21.13 -10.20
C PHE A 298 14.68 -21.43 -10.71
N PRO A 299 14.84 -22.41 -11.62
CA PRO A 299 16.10 -22.54 -12.37
C PRO A 299 16.43 -21.25 -13.12
N LEU A 300 17.62 -20.70 -12.91
CA LEU A 300 18.03 -19.39 -13.45
C LEU A 300 17.95 -19.33 -14.97
N LYS A 301 18.40 -20.41 -15.64
CA LYS A 301 18.32 -20.57 -17.10
C LYS A 301 16.90 -20.46 -17.64
N LEU A 302 15.88 -20.81 -16.85
CA LEU A 302 14.49 -20.71 -17.26
C LEU A 302 13.99 -19.26 -17.17
N LEU A 303 14.33 -18.56 -16.09
CA LEU A 303 14.04 -17.13 -15.92
C LEU A 303 14.69 -16.30 -17.04
N ASP A 304 15.96 -16.55 -17.35
CA ASP A 304 16.71 -15.85 -18.40
C ASP A 304 16.07 -16.02 -19.79
N ARG A 305 15.62 -17.24 -20.12
CA ARG A 305 14.92 -17.53 -21.38
C ARG A 305 13.63 -16.74 -21.52
N CYS A 306 12.95 -16.45 -20.42
CA CYS A 306 11.75 -15.65 -20.39
C CYS A 306 12.02 -14.14 -20.22
N GLY A 307 13.26 -13.74 -19.92
CA GLY A 307 13.61 -12.36 -19.61
C GLY A 307 13.06 -11.88 -18.26
N VAL A 308 12.92 -12.79 -17.29
CA VAL A 308 12.43 -12.49 -15.95
C VAL A 308 13.59 -12.04 -15.06
N SER A 309 13.48 -10.85 -14.47
CA SER A 309 14.44 -10.36 -13.50
C SER A 309 14.45 -11.24 -12.25
N SER A 310 15.65 -11.54 -11.74
CA SER A 310 15.81 -12.37 -10.55
C SER A 310 17.07 -12.04 -9.77
N VAL A 311 17.10 -12.50 -8.52
CA VAL A 311 18.29 -12.48 -7.65
C VAL A 311 18.82 -13.90 -7.56
N VAL A 312 20.09 -14.11 -7.93
CA VAL A 312 20.73 -15.43 -7.87
C VAL A 312 20.66 -15.96 -6.44
N ASP A 313 20.25 -17.22 -6.29
CA ASP A 313 20.20 -17.88 -5.00
C ASP A 313 21.63 -18.04 -4.45
N ARG A 314 21.81 -17.70 -3.16
CA ARG A 314 23.13 -17.67 -2.53
C ARG A 314 23.71 -19.06 -2.29
N ASP A 315 22.83 -20.05 -2.09
CA ASP A 315 23.19 -21.41 -1.76
C ASP A 315 23.25 -22.30 -3.02
N ASP A 316 22.54 -21.92 -4.08
CA ASP A 316 22.51 -22.64 -5.37
C ASP A 316 22.56 -21.68 -6.59
N PRO A 317 23.73 -21.48 -7.22
CA PRO A 317 23.88 -20.52 -8.31
C PRO A 317 23.17 -20.92 -9.62
N ASP A 318 22.66 -22.16 -9.73
CA ASP A 318 21.82 -22.58 -10.85
C ASP A 318 20.35 -22.12 -10.69
N TYR A 319 19.99 -21.54 -9.54
CA TYR A 319 18.66 -21.04 -9.21
C TYR A 319 18.64 -19.53 -8.96
N GLY A 320 17.47 -18.93 -9.11
CA GLY A 320 17.22 -17.53 -8.80
C GLY A 320 15.84 -17.31 -8.19
N TRP A 321 15.74 -16.28 -7.36
CA TRP A 321 14.52 -15.78 -6.77
C TRP A 321 13.90 -14.70 -7.64
N ALA A 322 12.65 -14.92 -8.07
CA ALA A 322 11.86 -13.94 -8.81
C ALA A 322 10.71 -13.43 -7.93
N GLY A 323 10.30 -12.17 -8.16
CA GLY A 323 9.10 -11.58 -7.55
C GLY A 323 9.12 -11.45 -6.02
N ILE A 324 10.31 -11.53 -5.40
CA ILE A 324 10.48 -11.25 -3.97
C ILE A 324 10.68 -9.74 -3.76
N LEU A 325 10.07 -9.23 -2.69
CA LEU A 325 10.15 -7.84 -2.28
C LEU A 325 11.40 -7.59 -1.41
N ASP A 326 11.71 -8.53 -0.51
CA ASP A 326 12.86 -8.52 0.40
C ASP A 326 13.34 -9.98 0.60
N GLY A 327 14.63 -10.24 0.81
CA GLY A 327 15.12 -11.60 1.03
C GLY A 327 16.64 -11.81 0.89
N PRO A 328 17.12 -13.08 0.91
CA PRO A 328 18.55 -13.39 0.80
C PRO A 328 19.14 -12.89 -0.53
N GLY A 329 20.19 -12.08 -0.45
CA GLY A 329 20.93 -11.61 -1.64
C GLY A 329 20.30 -10.39 -2.35
N THR A 330 19.13 -9.92 -1.93
CA THR A 330 18.71 -8.56 -2.31
C THR A 330 19.70 -7.58 -1.67
N PRO A 331 20.23 -6.58 -2.42
CA PRO A 331 20.93 -5.46 -1.79
C PRO A 331 20.06 -4.94 -0.65
N GLU A 332 20.62 -4.51 0.49
CA GLU A 332 19.84 -3.94 1.58
C GLU A 332 18.90 -2.85 1.03
N ALA A 333 17.66 -3.24 0.77
CA ALA A 333 16.64 -2.40 0.18
C ALA A 333 16.08 -1.58 1.34
N GLY A 334 16.83 -0.56 1.75
CA GLY A 334 16.43 0.30 2.87
C GLY A 334 17.25 0.11 4.14
N GLY A 335 18.56 -0.09 4.03
CA GLY A 335 19.43 0.46 5.07
C GLY A 335 19.12 1.95 5.16
N ILE A 336 18.55 2.41 6.28
CA ILE A 336 18.21 3.81 6.46
C ILE A 336 19.53 4.60 6.36
N PRO A 337 19.70 5.51 5.38
CA PRO A 337 20.94 6.26 5.29
C PRO A 337 21.10 7.09 6.55
N SER A 338 22.09 6.77 7.39
CA SER A 338 22.31 7.41 8.71
C SER A 338 22.60 8.91 8.66
N ASN A 339 22.69 9.50 7.47
CA ASN A 339 23.23 10.84 7.23
C ASN A 339 22.29 11.76 6.44
N PHE A 340 21.05 11.36 6.11
CA PHE A 340 20.12 12.19 5.32
C PHE A 340 18.93 12.65 6.17
N PHE A 341 19.06 13.83 6.76
CA PHE A 341 18.02 14.49 7.56
C PHE A 341 17.60 15.83 6.92
N PRO A 342 16.32 16.23 6.99
CA PRO A 342 15.22 15.50 7.63
C PRO A 342 14.76 14.26 6.83
N ARG A 343 14.37 13.19 7.55
CA ARG A 343 13.78 11.97 6.99
C ARG A 343 12.27 12.00 7.17
N VAL A 344 11.51 11.74 6.11
CA VAL A 344 10.06 11.54 6.23
C VAL A 344 9.81 10.16 6.84
N LEU A 345 9.00 10.11 7.90
CA LEU A 345 8.56 8.87 8.55
C LEU A 345 7.13 8.50 8.13
N LEU A 346 6.31 9.53 7.93
CA LEU A 346 4.92 9.41 7.51
C LEU A 346 4.53 10.65 6.70
N ARG A 347 3.85 10.50 5.56
CA ARG A 347 3.27 11.63 4.82
C ARG A 347 2.05 11.23 3.99
N GLY A 348 0.93 11.94 4.14
CA GLY A 348 -0.18 11.78 3.21
C GLY A 348 -1.45 12.47 3.67
N PRO A 349 -2.52 12.40 2.87
CA PRO A 349 -3.81 12.94 3.24
C PRO A 349 -4.47 12.06 4.30
N MET A 350 -5.24 12.69 5.17
CA MET A 350 -6.10 11.98 6.09
C MET A 350 -7.25 11.31 5.34
N THR A 351 -7.67 10.15 5.85
CA THR A 351 -8.83 9.41 5.34
C THR A 351 -9.92 9.37 6.42
N GLY A 352 -11.20 9.34 6.04
CA GLY A 352 -12.30 9.33 7.01
C GLY A 352 -12.16 8.18 8.03
N TYR A 353 -12.52 8.40 9.29
CA TYR A 353 -12.32 7.41 10.34
C TYR A 353 -13.33 6.26 10.31
N SER A 354 -14.63 6.56 10.33
CA SER A 354 -15.72 5.56 10.31
C SER A 354 -15.99 4.95 8.93
N GLY A 355 -15.43 5.52 7.86
CA GLY A 355 -15.62 5.00 6.50
C GLY A 355 -16.98 5.31 5.88
N ARG A 356 -17.71 6.25 6.49
CA ARG A 356 -18.95 6.79 5.94
C ARG A 356 -18.65 7.74 4.77
N GLU A 357 -19.60 7.88 3.86
CA GLU A 357 -19.45 8.76 2.69
C GLU A 357 -19.19 10.20 3.13
N MET A 358 -18.14 10.81 2.55
CA MET A 358 -17.75 12.22 2.75
C MET A 358 -17.57 12.59 4.23
N GLU A 359 -17.17 11.63 5.07
CA GLU A 359 -16.94 11.86 6.50
C GLU A 359 -15.83 12.87 6.75
N PHE A 360 -14.75 12.81 5.97
CA PHE A 360 -13.62 13.72 6.09
C PHE A 360 -13.17 14.20 4.70
N PRO A 361 -12.94 15.51 4.52
CA PRO A 361 -12.60 16.08 3.22
C PRO A 361 -11.21 15.67 2.76
N SER A 362 -11.03 15.53 1.44
CA SER A 362 -9.71 15.29 0.85
C SER A 362 -8.82 16.54 0.88
N GLY A 363 -7.51 16.31 0.93
CA GLY A 363 -6.49 17.37 0.81
C GLY A 363 -5.87 17.84 2.12
N VAL A 364 -6.41 17.48 3.29
CA VAL A 364 -5.71 17.72 4.58
C VAL A 364 -4.59 16.70 4.70
N GLU A 365 -3.36 17.14 4.52
CA GLU A 365 -2.18 16.29 4.60
C GLU A 365 -1.48 16.41 5.94
N VAL A 366 -0.98 15.30 6.45
CA VAL A 366 -0.05 15.27 7.58
C VAL A 366 1.30 14.76 7.16
N ARG A 367 2.33 15.24 7.84
CA ARG A 367 3.70 14.84 7.65
C ARG A 367 4.39 14.72 9.00
N LEU A 368 5.15 13.65 9.15
CA LEU A 368 6.04 13.41 10.27
C LEU A 368 7.47 13.25 9.76
N GLU A 369 8.40 13.98 10.37
CA GLU A 369 9.81 13.99 9.98
C GLU A 369 10.71 13.74 11.18
N GLN A 370 11.75 12.94 10.97
CA GLN A 370 12.90 12.89 11.86
C GLN A 370 13.94 13.92 11.41
N LEU A 371 14.43 14.74 12.33
CA LEU A 371 15.31 15.88 12.05
C LEU A 371 16.80 15.59 12.31
N MET A 372 17.10 14.55 13.07
CA MET A 372 18.46 14.11 13.40
C MET A 372 18.46 12.64 13.86
N PRO A 373 19.62 11.95 13.83
CA PRO A 373 19.71 10.55 14.28
C PRO A 373 19.26 10.36 15.73
N LEU A 374 18.63 9.22 16.05
CA LEU A 374 18.19 8.93 17.42
C LEU A 374 19.35 8.96 18.42
N SER A 375 20.49 8.41 18.02
CA SER A 375 21.71 8.36 18.84
C SER A 375 22.23 9.75 19.22
N LEU A 376 22.19 10.71 18.28
CA LEU A 376 22.58 12.09 18.55
C LEU A 376 21.50 12.83 19.37
N ALA A 377 20.23 12.60 19.06
CA ALA A 377 19.11 13.18 19.78
C ALA A 377 19.11 12.79 21.28
N ALA A 378 19.50 11.55 21.59
CA ALA A 378 19.64 11.08 22.97
C ALA A 378 20.74 11.81 23.76
N ILE A 379 21.78 12.31 23.08
CA ILE A 379 22.87 13.09 23.68
C ILE A 379 22.48 14.57 23.76
N GLU A 380 21.93 15.11 22.68
CA GLU A 380 21.54 16.51 22.52
C GLU A 380 20.04 16.68 22.76
N CYS A 381 19.59 16.31 23.96
CA CYS A 381 18.17 16.06 24.26
C CYS A 381 17.23 17.25 24.04
N ASP A 382 17.75 18.48 24.02
CA ASP A 382 16.99 19.73 23.88
C ASP A 382 16.90 20.21 22.43
N ARG A 383 17.53 19.52 21.48
CA ARG A 383 17.48 19.89 20.06
C ARG A 383 16.21 19.37 19.37
N PRO A 384 15.75 20.07 18.31
CA PRO A 384 14.69 19.58 17.42
C PRO A 384 14.97 18.17 16.90
N PHE A 385 14.07 17.24 17.20
CA PHE A 385 14.22 15.82 16.89
C PHE A 385 13.13 15.29 15.97
N ILE A 386 11.85 15.50 16.29
CA ILE A 386 10.71 15.09 15.45
C ILE A 386 9.90 16.32 15.08
N ARG A 387 9.49 16.45 13.82
CA ARG A 387 8.52 17.46 13.37
C ARG A 387 7.25 16.80 12.91
N TRP A 388 6.12 17.27 13.39
CA TRP A 388 4.79 16.98 12.89
C TRP A 388 4.19 18.24 12.28
N SER A 389 3.64 18.13 11.09
CA SER A 389 2.96 19.24 10.42
C SER A 389 1.74 18.78 9.66
N THR A 390 0.74 19.66 9.59
CA THR A 390 -0.48 19.50 8.82
C THR A 390 -0.56 20.62 7.80
N SER A 391 -0.91 20.28 6.56
CA SER A 391 -1.00 21.20 5.43
C SER A 391 -2.38 21.20 4.77
N SER A 392 -2.73 22.39 4.29
CA SER A 392 -3.96 22.82 3.62
C SER A 392 -4.06 22.30 2.17
N PRO A 393 -5.26 22.20 1.55
CA PRO A 393 -6.49 22.95 1.84
C PRO A 393 -7.17 22.57 3.16
N LEU A 394 -7.33 23.55 4.05
CA LEU A 394 -8.02 23.40 5.33
C LEU A 394 -9.54 23.52 5.13
N PRO A 395 -10.33 22.59 5.68
CA PRO A 395 -11.79 22.65 5.60
C PRO A 395 -12.34 23.90 6.28
N ALA A 396 -13.54 24.35 5.89
CA ALA A 396 -14.23 25.42 6.61
C ALA A 396 -14.41 25.12 8.11
N GLY A 397 -14.58 23.83 8.46
CA GLY A 397 -14.65 23.34 9.84
C GLY A 397 -13.37 23.52 10.67
N PHE A 398 -12.22 23.77 10.03
CA PHE A 398 -10.96 24.13 10.70
C PHE A 398 -10.84 25.63 11.00
N MET A 399 -11.79 26.43 10.51
CA MET A 399 -11.78 27.89 10.63
C MET A 399 -12.83 28.39 11.64
N VAL A 400 -13.40 27.50 12.45
CA VAL A 400 -14.39 27.87 13.47
C VAL A 400 -13.66 28.48 14.67
N PRO A 401 -13.92 29.75 15.03
CA PRO A 401 -13.25 30.38 16.15
C PRO A 401 -13.74 29.80 17.49
N PRO A 402 -12.87 29.68 18.49
CA PRO A 402 -13.26 29.20 19.81
C PRO A 402 -14.18 30.17 20.57
N GLU A 403 -15.09 29.64 21.38
CA GLU A 403 -16.00 30.47 22.20
C GLU A 403 -15.28 31.20 23.34
N HIS A 404 -14.24 30.59 23.89
CA HIS A 404 -13.39 31.15 24.93
C HIS A 404 -11.98 31.35 24.38
N GLY A 405 -11.38 32.51 24.67
CA GLY A 405 -10.03 32.82 24.20
C GLY A 405 -8.97 31.91 24.83
N PRO A 406 -7.88 31.60 24.09
CA PRO A 406 -6.75 30.86 24.63
C PRO A 406 -6.04 31.65 25.74
N ASP A 407 -5.07 31.03 26.41
CA ASP A 407 -4.11 31.80 27.20
C ASP A 407 -3.20 32.69 26.32
N ALA A 408 -2.31 33.45 26.96
CA ALA A 408 -1.45 34.41 26.28
C ALA A 408 -0.50 33.77 25.23
N ASP A 409 -0.29 32.45 25.27
CA ASP A 409 0.58 31.72 24.34
C ASP A 409 -0.20 30.87 23.33
N GLY A 410 -1.53 31.06 23.23
CA GLY A 410 -2.38 30.29 22.32
C GLY A 410 -2.79 28.91 22.85
N PHE A 411 -2.46 28.58 24.11
CA PHE A 411 -2.78 27.28 24.69
C PHE A 411 -4.27 27.19 25.04
N MET A 412 -4.93 26.13 24.59
CA MET A 412 -6.38 25.98 24.73
C MET A 412 -6.78 24.53 25.05
N ASP A 413 -7.53 24.36 26.15
CA ASP A 413 -8.18 23.08 26.45
C ASP A 413 -9.42 22.87 25.56
N ARG A 414 -9.69 21.62 25.18
CA ARG A 414 -10.78 21.21 24.28
C ARG A 414 -10.68 21.81 22.87
N LEU A 415 -9.46 21.99 22.35
CA LEU A 415 -9.23 22.55 21.01
C LEU A 415 -9.87 21.70 19.90
N TRP A 416 -9.96 20.38 20.09
CA TRP A 416 -10.65 19.45 19.18
C TRP A 416 -12.11 19.84 18.82
N GLU A 417 -12.76 20.69 19.61
CA GLU A 417 -14.13 21.20 19.34
C GLU A 417 -14.19 22.25 18.24
N TYR A 418 -13.05 22.81 17.84
CA TYR A 418 -12.94 23.97 16.96
C TYR A 418 -12.15 23.70 15.67
N GLY A 419 -11.92 22.42 15.38
CA GLY A 419 -11.12 22.00 14.24
C GLY A 419 -9.64 21.92 14.59
N ALA A 420 -9.09 20.72 14.66
CA ALA A 420 -7.70 20.50 15.02
C ALA A 420 -7.10 19.34 14.25
N SER A 421 -5.80 19.42 14.03
CA SER A 421 -5.00 18.23 13.80
C SER A 421 -4.49 17.76 15.16
N GLU A 422 -4.41 16.45 15.35
CA GLU A 422 -3.98 15.81 16.58
C GLU A 422 -2.87 14.79 16.30
N LEU A 423 -1.94 14.67 17.25
CA LEU A 423 -0.89 13.67 17.25
C LEU A 423 -0.88 12.95 18.61
N PHE A 424 -1.01 11.64 18.55
CA PHE A 424 -0.88 10.76 19.71
C PHE A 424 0.44 10.02 19.65
N ILE A 425 1.13 9.91 20.79
CA ILE A 425 2.41 9.20 20.89
C ILE A 425 2.41 8.33 22.15
N GLY A 426 2.78 7.05 22.00
CA GLY A 426 2.87 6.09 23.11
C GLY A 426 2.21 4.75 22.76
N GLY A 427 2.64 3.67 23.41
CA GLY A 427 2.20 2.31 23.10
C GLY A 427 1.58 1.57 24.29
N GLY A 428 0.62 0.68 24.00
CA GLY A 428 0.00 -0.21 24.99
C GLY A 428 -0.81 0.49 26.09
N ASN A 429 -0.90 -0.11 27.28
CA ASN A 429 -1.63 0.45 28.42
C ASN A 429 -0.82 1.48 29.25
N GLY A 430 0.32 1.93 28.73
CA GLY A 430 1.25 2.83 29.41
C GLY A 430 0.86 4.31 29.31
N PRO A 431 1.73 5.23 29.76
CA PRO A 431 1.54 6.64 29.52
C PRO A 431 1.56 6.95 28.02
N TYR A 432 0.86 8.00 27.60
CA TYR A 432 0.90 8.49 26.23
C TYR A 432 0.72 10.02 26.19
N LEU A 433 1.09 10.63 25.07
CA LEU A 433 1.02 12.07 24.80
C LEU A 433 -0.11 12.35 23.80
N GLU A 434 -0.81 13.46 24.01
CA GLU A 434 -1.81 14.04 23.10
C GLU A 434 -1.36 15.47 22.79
N PHE A 435 -1.17 15.76 21.52
CA PHE A 435 -0.88 17.09 21.01
C PHE A 435 -1.99 17.49 20.04
N GLU A 436 -2.49 18.71 20.17
CA GLU A 436 -3.47 19.27 19.22
C GLU A 436 -2.91 20.58 18.68
N ALA A 437 -3.10 20.85 17.39
CA ALA A 437 -2.70 22.10 16.74
C ALA A 437 -3.81 22.56 15.78
N GLY A 438 -4.07 23.86 15.78
CA GLY A 438 -5.05 24.49 14.91
C GLY A 438 -4.44 25.60 14.05
N PRO A 439 -5.09 25.96 12.92
CA PRO A 439 -4.58 26.92 11.95
C PRO A 439 -4.67 28.39 12.39
N SER A 440 -4.99 28.67 13.65
CA SER A 440 -4.95 30.02 14.22
C SER A 440 -3.84 30.15 15.26
N GLY A 441 -2.88 29.22 15.28
CA GLY A 441 -1.83 29.15 16.30
C GLY A 441 -2.31 28.63 17.66
N LEU A 442 -3.52 28.06 17.70
CA LEU A 442 -4.05 27.41 18.89
C LEU A 442 -3.41 26.04 19.05
N TRP A 443 -3.12 25.65 20.29
CA TRP A 443 -2.51 24.35 20.54
C TRP A 443 -2.82 23.78 21.92
N LEU A 444 -2.62 22.48 22.04
CA LEU A 444 -2.74 21.71 23.28
C LEU A 444 -1.59 20.70 23.38
N ALA A 445 -1.16 20.43 24.61
CA ALA A 445 -0.27 19.33 24.93
C ALA A 445 -0.67 18.73 26.28
N ILE A 446 -0.96 17.43 26.29
CA ILE A 446 -1.38 16.67 27.47
C ILE A 446 -0.56 15.38 27.55
N ARG A 447 -0.22 15.00 28.78
CA ARG A 447 0.32 13.69 29.11
C ARG A 447 -0.70 12.90 29.91
N PHE A 448 -0.96 11.67 29.50
CA PHE A 448 -1.77 10.72 30.22
C PHE A 448 -0.88 9.67 30.90
N GLU A 449 -1.22 9.27 32.12
CA GLU A 449 -0.52 8.21 32.86
C GLU A 449 -1.13 6.81 32.64
N GLY A 450 -2.15 6.70 31.78
CA GLY A 450 -2.88 5.47 31.45
C GLY A 450 -4.06 5.78 30.54
N LEU A 451 -5.11 4.93 30.53
CA LEU A 451 -6.31 5.09 29.69
C LEU A 451 -6.90 6.51 29.74
N ARG A 452 -7.29 7.04 28.57
CA ARG A 452 -7.90 8.38 28.44
C ARG A 452 -9.13 8.53 29.34
N ARG A 453 -9.06 9.38 30.36
CA ARG A 453 -10.19 9.69 31.26
C ARG A 453 -10.18 11.16 31.66
N ARG A 454 -10.77 12.09 30.88
CA ARG A 454 -10.68 13.54 31.20
C ARG A 454 -11.25 13.96 32.58
N ALA A 455 -11.97 13.10 33.31
CA ALA A 455 -12.44 13.37 34.68
C ALA A 455 -11.48 12.83 35.78
N ALA A 456 -10.91 13.76 36.55
CA ALA A 456 -10.11 13.63 37.79
C ALA A 456 -8.75 12.89 37.70
N GLY A 457 -7.65 13.63 37.89
CA GLY A 457 -6.29 13.07 38.11
C GLY A 457 -5.18 13.58 37.19
N HIS A 458 -5.49 14.38 36.17
CA HIS A 458 -4.49 14.86 35.20
C HIS A 458 -3.79 16.13 35.65
N LEU A 459 -2.52 16.30 35.25
CA LEU A 459 -1.85 17.59 35.30
C LEU A 459 -2.73 18.61 34.57
N ARG A 460 -3.04 19.75 35.21
CA ARG A 460 -3.78 20.81 34.55
C ARG A 460 -3.03 21.19 33.26
N PRO A 461 -3.71 21.17 32.10
CA PRO A 461 -3.13 21.62 30.85
C PRO A 461 -2.53 23.02 31.05
N SER A 462 -1.21 23.16 30.92
CA SER A 462 -0.52 24.44 30.99
C SER A 462 0.64 24.44 30.02
N GLY A 463 0.63 25.37 29.07
CA GLY A 463 1.70 25.50 28.07
C GLY A 463 3.09 25.66 28.68
N LYS A 464 3.19 26.25 29.88
CA LYS A 464 4.47 26.42 30.62
C LYS A 464 5.23 25.11 30.85
N LEU A 465 4.53 23.98 30.98
CA LEU A 465 5.15 22.66 31.20
C LEU A 465 5.87 22.14 29.95
N TRP A 466 5.52 22.64 28.76
CA TRP A 466 5.96 22.10 27.47
C TRP A 466 6.97 22.99 26.74
N ARG A 467 7.15 24.25 27.18
CA ARG A 467 7.99 25.26 26.50
C ARG A 467 9.45 24.86 26.30
N ASN A 468 9.98 23.96 27.12
CA ASN A 468 11.37 23.52 27.02
C ASN A 468 11.59 22.37 26.03
N GLY A 469 10.55 21.85 25.39
CA GLY A 469 10.69 20.70 24.50
C GLY A 469 9.68 20.60 23.36
N VAL A 470 8.73 21.53 23.27
CA VAL A 470 7.74 21.63 22.19
C VAL A 470 7.79 23.04 21.61
N VAL A 471 7.98 23.12 20.29
CA VAL A 471 7.92 24.36 19.53
C VAL A 471 6.71 24.29 18.60
N VAL A 472 5.77 25.20 18.75
CA VAL A 472 4.60 25.30 17.88
C VAL A 472 4.97 26.12 16.65
N GLU A 473 4.68 25.59 15.46
CA GLU A 473 4.96 26.23 14.18
C GLU A 473 3.65 26.58 13.49
N PHE A 474 3.54 27.82 13.01
CA PHE A 474 2.39 28.30 12.27
C PHE A 474 2.84 29.21 11.12
N GLU A 475 2.45 28.86 9.90
CA GLU A 475 2.59 29.68 8.70
C GLU A 475 1.35 29.54 7.80
N GLU A 476 1.22 30.40 6.80
CA GLU A 476 0.05 30.37 5.92
C GLU A 476 -0.06 29.00 5.21
N GLY A 477 -1.12 28.26 5.53
CA GLY A 477 -1.40 26.94 4.95
C GLY A 477 -0.68 25.75 5.58
N ARG A 478 0.16 25.95 6.61
CA ARG A 478 0.83 24.86 7.36
C ARG A 478 0.95 25.18 8.85
N PHE A 479 0.65 24.20 9.69
CA PHE A 479 0.82 24.31 11.14
C PHE A 479 1.26 22.99 11.75
N GLY A 480 1.80 23.01 12.97
CA GLY A 480 2.20 21.80 13.67
C GLY A 480 3.14 22.06 14.83
N MET A 481 3.94 21.05 15.16
CA MET A 481 4.86 21.09 16.29
C MET A 481 6.18 20.38 15.98
N THR A 482 7.25 20.93 16.54
CA THR A 482 8.56 20.29 16.60
C THR A 482 8.86 19.90 18.05
N PHE A 483 9.31 18.66 18.23
CA PHE A 483 9.55 18.03 19.53
C PHE A 483 11.03 17.71 19.71
N THR A 484 11.48 17.83 20.95
CA THR A 484 12.83 17.42 21.38
C THR A 484 12.85 15.97 21.87
N TYR A 485 14.04 15.36 21.92
CA TYR A 485 14.19 14.03 22.50
C TYR A 485 13.84 14.00 23.99
N GLY A 486 14.07 15.09 24.74
CA GLY A 486 13.70 15.16 26.16
C GLY A 486 12.20 14.90 26.41
N VAL A 487 11.33 15.25 25.44
CA VAL A 487 9.89 14.97 25.50
C VAL A 487 9.56 13.55 25.04
N LEU A 488 10.17 13.10 23.94
CA LEU A 488 9.77 11.87 23.26
C LEU A 488 10.51 10.62 23.72
N GLY A 489 11.73 10.76 24.25
CA GLY A 489 12.62 9.67 24.67
C GLY A 489 11.94 8.59 25.53
N PRO A 490 11.13 8.93 26.54
CA PRO A 490 10.41 7.93 27.35
C PRO A 490 9.40 7.06 26.60
N PHE A 491 9.01 7.45 25.37
CA PHE A 491 8.04 6.75 24.53
C PHE A 491 8.68 6.03 23.33
N ILE A 492 10.01 6.10 23.21
CA ILE A 492 10.77 5.40 22.16
C ILE A 492 11.12 4.00 22.67
N GLU A 493 10.63 2.99 21.97
CA GLU A 493 10.90 1.59 22.25
C GLU A 493 12.22 1.17 21.57
N PRO A 494 13.18 0.54 22.27
CA PRO A 494 14.43 0.13 21.65
C PRO A 494 14.20 -1.01 20.64
N GLU A 495 14.89 -0.94 19.49
CA GLU A 495 14.80 -1.96 18.44
C GLU A 495 16.02 -2.90 18.46
N LYS A 496 15.79 -4.16 18.10
CA LYS A 496 16.88 -5.15 17.98
C LYS A 496 17.73 -4.80 16.75
N GLY A 497 19.00 -4.48 16.97
CA GLY A 497 19.93 -4.13 15.90
C GLY A 497 20.36 -2.66 15.88
N GLY A 498 19.84 -1.83 16.78
CA GLY A 498 20.06 -0.37 16.80
C GLY A 498 18.77 0.38 16.46
N GLY A 499 18.76 1.69 16.67
CA GLY A 499 17.59 2.53 16.43
C GLY A 499 16.48 2.39 17.49
N GLY A 500 15.27 2.79 17.12
CA GLY A 500 14.11 2.75 18.01
C GLY A 500 12.79 2.90 17.28
N VAL A 501 11.70 2.57 17.96
CA VAL A 501 10.34 2.62 17.42
C VAL A 501 9.54 3.64 18.21
N LEU A 502 8.82 4.51 17.52
CA LEU A 502 7.90 5.47 18.13
C LEU A 502 6.46 5.14 17.72
N PRO A 503 5.64 4.55 18.60
CA PRO A 503 4.23 4.32 18.30
C PRO A 503 3.48 5.66 18.28
N LEU A 504 2.75 5.92 17.20
CA LEU A 504 1.98 7.14 17.04
C LEU A 504 0.73 7.00 16.16
N GLN A 505 -0.14 7.99 16.25
CA GLN A 505 -1.30 8.14 15.39
C GLN A 505 -1.55 9.62 15.08
N CYS A 506 -1.73 9.97 13.80
CA CYS A 506 -2.21 11.30 13.43
C CYS A 506 -3.72 11.25 13.20
N CYS A 507 -4.42 12.25 13.74
CA CYS A 507 -5.86 12.42 13.58
C CYS A 507 -6.18 13.86 13.17
N ALA A 508 -7.38 14.07 12.66
CA ALA A 508 -8.02 15.37 12.62
C ALA A 508 -9.46 15.26 13.06
N CYS A 509 -9.92 16.34 13.67
CA CYS A 509 -11.32 16.58 13.93
C CYS A 509 -11.73 17.90 13.26
N GLY A 510 -12.83 17.91 12.52
CA GLY A 510 -13.51 19.16 12.16
C GLY A 510 -14.52 19.55 13.23
N ALA A 511 -14.85 20.84 13.34
CA ALA A 511 -15.81 21.34 14.33
C ALA A 511 -17.20 20.70 14.22
N GLU A 512 -17.57 20.20 13.03
CA GLU A 512 -18.79 19.44 12.75
C GLU A 512 -18.73 17.96 13.18
N GLY A 513 -17.63 17.50 13.77
CA GLY A 513 -17.42 16.12 14.20
C GLY A 513 -16.92 15.19 13.10
N SER A 514 -16.43 15.73 11.98
CA SER A 514 -15.72 14.97 10.95
C SER A 514 -14.40 14.44 11.51
N LEU A 515 -14.08 13.17 11.26
CA LEU A 515 -12.87 12.54 11.80
C LEU A 515 -12.00 11.99 10.67
N GLY A 516 -10.74 12.42 10.64
CA GLY A 516 -9.71 11.98 9.70
C GLY A 516 -8.60 11.22 10.42
N LEU A 517 -8.07 10.19 9.78
CA LEU A 517 -7.02 9.33 10.34
C LEU A 517 -5.94 9.03 9.30
N LEU A 518 -4.67 9.15 9.72
CA LEU A 518 -3.51 8.61 8.99
C LEU A 518 -2.43 8.15 9.98
N PRO A 519 -2.01 6.88 9.97
CA PRO A 519 -2.52 5.79 9.12
C PRO A 519 -3.94 5.38 9.51
N TRP A 520 -4.69 4.81 8.58
CA TRP A 520 -6.08 4.42 8.82
C TRP A 520 -6.24 3.00 9.36
N TRP A 521 -7.39 2.67 9.93
CA TRP A 521 -7.83 1.29 10.20
C TRP A 521 -9.36 1.19 10.14
N ASN A 522 -9.87 -0.03 9.96
CA ASN A 522 -11.27 -0.25 9.60
C ASN A 522 -12.23 -0.42 10.81
N GLU A 523 -11.73 -0.88 11.95
CA GLU A 523 -12.59 -1.22 13.10
C GLU A 523 -12.74 -0.04 14.09
N ALA A 524 -13.48 1.00 13.71
CA ALA A 524 -13.89 2.03 14.66
C ALA A 524 -15.02 1.51 15.57
N PRO A 525 -14.94 1.65 16.91
CA PRO A 525 -16.09 1.40 17.78
C PRO A 525 -17.21 2.42 17.52
N GLU A 526 -18.43 2.12 17.95
CA GLU A 526 -19.51 3.10 18.05
C GLU A 526 -19.80 3.39 19.55
N PRO A 527 -19.54 4.61 20.06
CA PRO A 527 -19.06 5.80 19.34
C PRO A 527 -17.57 5.70 18.92
N PRO A 528 -17.14 6.46 17.89
CA PRO A 528 -15.77 6.43 17.40
C PRO A 528 -14.74 6.74 18.49
N ASP A 529 -13.69 5.92 18.56
CA ASP A 529 -12.56 6.13 19.46
C ASP A 529 -11.24 5.71 18.78
N PHE A 530 -10.44 6.71 18.42
CA PHE A 530 -9.11 6.52 17.82
C PHE A 530 -7.97 6.51 18.86
N HIS A 531 -8.28 6.62 20.16
CA HIS A 531 -7.30 6.59 21.25
C HIS A 531 -6.94 5.17 21.64
N ARG A 532 -6.32 4.45 20.71
CA ARG A 532 -5.98 3.03 20.84
C ARG A 532 -4.48 2.82 20.65
N PRO A 533 -3.65 3.05 21.69
CA PRO A 533 -2.20 2.93 21.59
C PRO A 533 -1.70 1.58 21.08
N GLU A 534 -2.47 0.51 21.29
CA GLU A 534 -2.18 -0.83 20.75
C GLU A 534 -2.32 -0.93 19.23
N ARG A 535 -2.97 0.04 18.58
CA ARG A 535 -3.15 0.13 17.13
C ARG A 535 -2.27 1.17 16.45
N PHE A 536 -1.53 1.94 17.25
CA PHE A 536 -0.70 3.02 16.73
C PHE A 536 0.35 2.50 15.75
N PHE A 537 0.60 3.29 14.73
CA PHE A 537 1.62 2.99 13.75
C PHE A 537 3.01 3.16 14.35
N ARG A 538 3.85 2.16 14.14
CA ARG A 538 5.15 2.04 14.78
C ARG A 538 6.23 2.56 13.82
N VAL A 539 6.46 3.87 13.81
CA VAL A 539 7.50 4.47 12.95
C VAL A 539 8.89 4.05 13.40
N ILE A 540 9.78 3.77 12.45
CA ILE A 540 11.16 3.36 12.70
C ILE A 540 12.07 4.59 12.72
N LEU A 541 12.87 4.72 13.77
CA LEU A 541 13.90 5.72 14.01
C LEU A 541 15.28 5.06 13.86
N ASP A 542 16.24 5.75 13.26
CA ASP A 542 17.57 5.19 12.94
C ASP A 542 18.56 5.17 14.11
#